data_AF-A0A7X3Q1U7-F1
#
_entry.id   AF-A0A7X3Q1U7-F1
#
_cell.length_a   1.000
_cell.length_b   1.000
_cell.length_c   1.000
_cell.angle_alpha   90.00
_cell.angle_beta   90.00
_cell.angle_gamma   90.00
#
_symmetry.space_group_name_H-M   'P 1'
#
loop_
_entity.id
_entity.type
_entity.pdbx_description
1 polymer ?
#
loop_
_entity_poly.entity_id
_entity_poly.type
_entity_poly.pdbx_seq_one_letter_code
_entity_poly.pdbx_strand_id
1 'polypeptide(L)'
;MKTQIEIVNITWEGPLSPDGVEKHTSSGVYQYYGDHHVYGSDVLLYIGQATNLAERISGHRFDKWCDRNIQIYFGPVEQDMLDRVEKLLICASAPARNGQHVKEPLDETLDESLLNLLILNWGAYRGLLPEVSGYWFTDHLYKL
;
A
#
# COMPACT_ATOMS: atom_id res chain seq x y z
N MET A 1 -24.08 -20.76 3.45
CA MET A 1 -22.91 -20.61 4.35
C MET A 1 -22.70 -19.12 4.52
N LYS A 2 -22.61 -18.57 5.75
CA LYS A 2 -22.24 -17.16 5.92
C LYS A 2 -20.73 -17.07 5.77
N THR A 3 -20.26 -16.39 4.74
CA THR A 3 -18.84 -16.07 4.60
C THR A 3 -18.49 -15.00 5.63
N GLN A 4 -17.47 -15.25 6.45
CA GLN A 4 -16.99 -14.28 7.43
C GLN A 4 -16.01 -13.33 6.74
N ILE A 5 -16.29 -12.03 6.78
CA ILE A 5 -15.43 -10.98 6.24
C ILE A 5 -14.54 -10.47 7.37
N GLU A 6 -13.24 -10.41 7.11
CA GLU A 6 -12.25 -9.79 7.97
C GLU A 6 -12.09 -8.32 7.60
N ILE A 7 -12.32 -7.41 8.53
CA ILE A 7 -12.29 -5.96 8.28
C ILE A 7 -11.04 -5.38 8.93
N VAL A 8 -10.20 -4.73 8.12
CA VAL A 8 -9.02 -3.99 8.58
C VAL A 8 -9.30 -2.49 8.41
N ASN A 9 -9.21 -1.75 9.51
CA ASN A 9 -9.32 -0.30 9.49
C ASN A 9 -7.93 0.32 9.53
N ILE A 10 -7.61 1.14 8.54
CA ILE A 10 -6.33 1.83 8.46
C ILE A 10 -6.60 3.32 8.56
N THR A 11 -6.13 3.95 9.63
CA THR A 11 -6.13 5.42 9.73
C THR A 11 -4.78 5.92 9.29
N TRP A 12 -4.76 6.60 8.14
CA TRP A 12 -3.52 7.06 7.52
C TRP A 12 -3.08 8.40 8.08
N GLU A 13 -1.79 8.48 8.40
CA GLU A 13 -1.10 9.66 8.91
C GLU A 13 -0.09 10.17 7.89
N GLY A 14 0.03 11.49 7.75
CA GLY A 14 1.01 12.13 6.89
C GLY A 14 0.55 13.46 6.29
N PRO A 15 1.39 14.11 5.46
CA PRO A 15 2.72 13.63 5.06
C PRO A 15 3.71 13.63 6.22
N LEU A 16 4.52 12.58 6.33
CA LEU A 16 5.53 12.46 7.37
C LEU A 16 6.78 13.28 7.01
N SER A 17 7.29 14.05 7.97
CA SER A 17 8.63 14.65 7.89
C SER A 17 9.70 13.57 8.15
N PRO A 18 10.99 13.82 7.84
CA PRO A 18 12.07 12.90 8.21
C PRO A 18 12.03 12.49 9.70
N ASP A 19 11.89 13.46 10.61
CA ASP A 19 11.74 13.21 12.06
C ASP A 19 10.41 12.52 12.42
N GLY A 20 9.41 12.61 11.54
CA GLY A 20 8.12 11.93 11.69
C GLY A 20 8.25 10.43 11.44
N VAL A 21 9.00 10.04 10.40
CA VAL A 21 9.25 8.64 10.05
C VAL A 21 9.94 7.89 11.21
N GLU A 22 10.89 8.54 11.90
CA GLU A 22 11.63 7.96 13.03
C GLU A 22 10.74 7.57 14.22
N LYS A 23 9.56 8.17 14.35
CA LYS A 23 8.62 7.89 15.45
C LYS A 23 7.75 6.67 15.21
N HIS A 24 7.73 6.13 13.98
CA HIS A 24 6.92 4.98 13.61
C HIS A 24 7.73 3.69 13.66
N THR A 25 7.91 3.18 14.87
CA THR A 25 8.55 1.88 15.14
C THR A 25 7.57 0.71 15.15
N SER A 26 6.27 0.98 14.98
CA SER A 26 5.23 -0.04 14.87
C SER A 26 5.14 -0.60 13.45
N SER A 27 4.61 -1.82 13.35
CA SER A 27 4.23 -2.43 12.08
C SER A 27 3.16 -1.62 11.36
N GLY A 28 3.27 -1.55 10.03
CA GLY A 28 2.26 -0.92 9.19
C GLY A 28 2.61 -0.93 7.71
N VAL A 29 1.71 -0.37 6.93
CA VAL A 29 1.89 -0.09 5.51
C VAL A 29 2.15 1.38 5.28
N TYR A 30 2.81 1.73 4.18
CA TYR A 30 3.07 3.11 3.81
C TYR A 30 2.80 3.34 2.34
N GLN A 31 2.36 4.56 2.04
CA GLN A 31 2.26 5.10 0.69
C GLN A 31 3.43 6.04 0.44
N TYR A 32 3.95 6.00 -0.78
CA TYR A 32 5.02 6.87 -1.25
C TYR A 32 4.53 7.63 -2.49
N TYR A 33 4.51 8.95 -2.37
CA TYR A 33 4.11 9.90 -3.42
C TYR A 33 5.31 10.72 -3.90
N GLY A 34 5.23 11.15 -5.15
CA GLY A 34 6.18 12.10 -5.72
C GLY A 34 5.86 12.45 -7.17
N ASP A 35 6.75 13.21 -7.80
CA ASP A 35 6.62 13.58 -9.20
C ASP A 35 7.00 12.42 -10.14
N HIS A 36 6.10 12.04 -11.04
CA HIS A 36 6.38 11.09 -12.12
C HIS A 36 6.51 11.81 -13.46
N HIS A 37 7.60 11.57 -14.20
CA HIS A 37 7.86 12.24 -15.49
C HIS A 37 6.70 12.14 -16.50
N VAL A 38 5.92 11.05 -16.44
CA VAL A 38 4.79 10.81 -17.35
C VAL A 38 3.43 11.16 -16.72
N TYR A 39 3.25 10.92 -15.42
CA TYR A 39 1.93 11.01 -14.77
C TYR A 39 1.70 12.33 -14.02
N GLY A 40 2.72 13.19 -13.96
CA GLY A 40 2.64 14.50 -13.33
C GLY A 40 3.08 14.48 -11.88
N SER A 41 2.71 15.53 -11.15
CA SER A 41 3.15 15.77 -9.79
C SER A 41 2.28 15.08 -8.75
N ASP A 42 2.89 14.74 -7.60
CA ASP A 42 2.21 14.20 -6.41
C ASP A 42 1.35 12.96 -6.67
N VAL A 43 1.89 12.00 -7.44
CA VAL A 43 1.19 10.75 -7.77
C VAL A 43 1.62 9.61 -6.86
N LEU A 44 0.72 8.64 -6.63
CA LEU A 44 1.02 7.43 -5.87
C LEU A 44 2.01 6.57 -6.68
N LEU A 45 3.23 6.44 -6.18
CA LEU A 45 4.31 5.75 -6.87
C LEU A 45 4.53 4.34 -6.31
N TYR A 46 4.42 4.18 -4.99
CA TYR A 46 4.69 2.91 -4.33
C TYR A 46 3.86 2.73 -3.07
N ILE A 47 3.44 1.49 -2.83
CA ILE A 47 2.90 1.03 -1.56
C ILE A 47 3.86 -0.04 -1.02
N GLY A 48 4.20 0.08 0.26
CA GLY A 48 5.10 -0.86 0.93
C GLY A 48 4.63 -1.24 2.33
N GLN A 49 5.15 -2.34 2.88
CA GLN A 49 5.04 -2.68 4.30
C GLN A 49 6.36 -2.50 5.07
N ALA A 50 6.23 -2.30 6.38
CA ALA A 50 7.35 -2.21 7.31
C ALA A 50 6.96 -2.72 8.71
N THR A 51 7.84 -3.48 9.35
CA THR A 51 7.77 -3.71 10.81
C THR A 51 8.36 -2.54 11.61
N ASN A 52 9.27 -1.81 10.98
CA ASN A 52 9.84 -0.55 11.46
C ASN A 52 9.96 0.39 10.25
N LEU A 53 9.16 1.46 10.24
CA LEU A 53 9.10 2.37 9.10
C LEU A 53 10.43 3.11 8.89
N ALA A 54 11.06 3.58 9.96
CA ALA A 54 12.32 4.33 9.90
C ALA A 54 13.44 3.52 9.25
N GLU A 55 13.60 2.27 9.67
CA GLU A 55 14.58 1.35 9.08
C GLU A 55 14.24 1.04 7.61
N ARG A 56 12.95 0.83 7.31
CA ARG A 56 12.51 0.52 5.94
C ARG A 56 12.76 1.68 4.99
N ILE A 57 12.44 2.91 5.40
CA ILE A 57 12.61 4.11 4.57
C ILE A 57 14.09 4.46 4.41
N SER A 58 14.90 4.38 5.47
CA SER A 58 16.34 4.65 5.39
C SER A 58 17.10 3.64 4.51
N GLY A 59 16.66 2.38 4.48
CA GLY A 59 17.19 1.35 3.59
C GLY A 59 16.78 1.51 2.12
N HIS A 60 15.72 2.25 1.83
CA HIS A 60 15.23 2.47 0.47
C HIS A 60 15.92 3.65 -0.22
N ARG A 61 16.36 3.42 -1.46
CA ARG A 61 16.98 4.44 -2.32
C ARG A 61 15.93 5.21 -3.13
N PHE A 62 14.95 5.77 -2.44
CA PHE A 62 13.86 6.54 -3.05
C PHE A 62 14.36 7.76 -3.84
N ASP A 63 15.54 8.29 -3.47
CA ASP A 63 16.31 9.30 -4.20
C ASP A 63 16.56 8.93 -5.67
N LYS A 64 16.55 7.63 -6.00
CA LYS A 64 16.75 7.14 -7.37
C LYS A 64 15.47 6.98 -8.17
N TRP A 65 14.29 7.08 -7.55
CA TRP A 65 13.01 6.82 -8.20
C TRP A 65 12.25 8.08 -8.58
N CYS A 66 12.54 9.19 -7.91
CA CYS A 66 11.75 10.40 -7.99
C CYS A 66 12.62 11.61 -7.69
N ASP A 67 12.59 12.60 -8.57
CA ASP A 67 13.53 13.73 -8.48
C ASP A 67 13.07 14.80 -7.46
N ARG A 68 11.76 14.87 -7.12
CA ARG A 68 11.17 15.97 -6.32
C ARG A 68 9.87 15.58 -5.59
N ASN A 69 9.52 16.37 -4.58
CA ASN A 69 8.23 16.36 -3.86
C ASN A 69 7.84 15.04 -3.19
N ILE A 70 8.81 14.39 -2.56
CA ILE A 70 8.61 13.13 -1.85
C ILE A 70 7.66 13.34 -0.66
N GLN A 71 6.59 12.55 -0.60
CA GLN A 71 5.67 12.52 0.53
C GLN A 71 5.39 11.07 0.94
N ILE A 72 5.44 10.81 2.24
CA ILE A 72 5.21 9.48 2.81
C ILE A 72 4.01 9.56 3.74
N TYR A 73 3.11 8.59 3.62
CA TYR A 73 1.96 8.41 4.51
C TYR A 73 2.02 7.04 5.13
N PHE A 74 1.69 6.90 6.41
CA PHE A 74 1.79 5.65 7.14
C PHE A 74 0.43 5.24 7.69
N GLY A 75 0.12 3.95 7.57
CA GLY A 75 -1.06 3.31 8.10
C GLY A 75 -0.64 2.17 9.02
N PRO A 76 -0.84 2.30 10.35
CA PRO A 76 -0.55 1.23 11.29
C PRO A 76 -1.39 -0.02 10.98
N VAL A 77 -0.74 -1.18 10.94
CA VAL A 77 -1.37 -2.48 10.65
C VAL A 77 -0.63 -3.56 11.44
N GLU A 78 -1.38 -4.50 12.02
CA GLU A 78 -0.81 -5.63 12.75
C GLU A 78 0.13 -6.47 11.86
N GLN A 79 1.21 -6.97 12.45
CA GLN A 79 2.30 -7.59 11.70
C GLN A 79 1.87 -8.80 10.87
N ASP A 80 0.92 -9.59 11.36
CA ASP A 80 0.36 -10.77 10.70
C ASP A 80 -0.53 -10.42 9.49
N MET A 81 -0.99 -9.17 9.41
CA MET A 81 -1.86 -8.67 8.34
C MET A 81 -1.12 -7.90 7.25
N LEU A 82 0.15 -7.53 7.47
CA LEU A 82 0.89 -6.64 6.59
C LEU A 82 0.95 -7.12 5.13
N ASP A 83 1.30 -8.39 4.92
CA ASP A 83 1.44 -8.96 3.58
C ASP A 83 0.11 -8.93 2.81
N ARG A 84 -0.99 -9.36 3.46
CA ARG A 84 -2.33 -9.39 2.84
C ARG A 84 -2.84 -7.98 2.54
N VAL A 85 -2.63 -7.04 3.47
CA VAL A 85 -3.04 -5.64 3.31
C VAL A 85 -2.23 -4.95 2.20
N GLU A 86 -0.91 -5.07 2.21
CA GLU A 86 -0.04 -4.51 1.17
C GLU A 86 -0.44 -5.03 -0.22
N LYS A 87 -0.54 -6.35 -0.37
CA LYS A 87 -0.94 -6.99 -1.63
C LYS A 87 -2.28 -6.45 -2.14
N LEU A 88 -3.32 -6.44 -1.31
CA LEU A 88 -4.64 -6.00 -1.71
C LEU A 88 -4.67 -4.50 -2.10
N LEU A 89 -3.97 -3.64 -1.37
CA LEU A 89 -3.85 -2.23 -1.73
C LEU A 89 -3.10 -2.03 -3.06
N ILE A 90 -2.06 -2.83 -3.33
CA ILE A 90 -1.34 -2.84 -4.61
C ILE A 90 -2.26 -3.31 -5.74
N CYS A 91 -3.02 -4.40 -5.56
CA CYS A 91 -3.98 -4.90 -6.56
C CYS A 91 -4.99 -3.81 -6.96
N ALA A 92 -5.52 -3.09 -5.97
CA ALA A 92 -6.55 -2.08 -6.19
C ALA A 92 -6.01 -0.78 -6.79
N SER A 93 -4.76 -0.43 -6.51
CA SER A 93 -4.22 0.90 -6.85
C SER A 93 -3.19 0.88 -7.98
N ALA A 94 -2.63 -0.29 -8.29
CA ALA A 94 -1.58 -0.52 -9.29
C ALA A 94 -0.50 0.59 -9.39
N PRO A 95 0.21 0.94 -8.30
CA PRO A 95 1.18 2.04 -8.33
C PRO A 95 2.35 1.76 -9.30
N ALA A 96 2.85 2.82 -9.93
CA ALA A 96 3.81 2.72 -11.04
C ALA A 96 5.11 1.96 -10.71
N ARG A 97 5.59 2.02 -9.46
CA ARG A 97 6.85 1.38 -9.04
C ARG A 97 6.65 0.01 -8.39
N ASN A 98 5.43 -0.36 -7.99
CA ASN A 98 5.18 -1.72 -7.49
C ASN A 98 5.39 -2.75 -8.61
N GLY A 99 4.98 -2.45 -9.84
CA GLY A 99 5.16 -3.33 -11.01
C GLY A 99 6.63 -3.65 -11.35
N GLN A 100 7.59 -2.81 -10.97
CA GLN A 100 9.03 -3.08 -11.18
C GLN A 100 9.60 -4.14 -10.21
N HIS A 101 8.89 -4.39 -9.10
CA HIS A 101 9.24 -5.38 -8.09
C HIS A 101 8.31 -6.60 -8.08
N VAL A 102 7.15 -6.51 -8.76
CA VAL A 102 6.23 -7.61 -9.04
C VAL A 102 6.77 -8.36 -10.26
N LYS A 103 7.75 -9.26 -10.03
CA LYS A 103 8.37 -10.10 -11.08
C LYS A 103 7.46 -11.19 -11.61
N GLU A 104 6.32 -11.40 -10.97
CA GLU A 104 5.33 -12.38 -11.37
C GLU A 104 4.00 -11.62 -11.44
N PRO A 105 3.20 -11.74 -12.51
CA PRO A 105 1.80 -11.30 -12.42
C PRO A 105 1.27 -11.89 -11.11
N LEU A 106 0.56 -11.10 -10.30
CA LEU A 106 -0.18 -11.57 -9.13
C LEU A 106 -0.62 -13.00 -9.44
N ASP A 107 0.01 -13.96 -8.76
CA ASP A 107 0.14 -15.35 -9.17
C ASP A 107 -1.17 -15.82 -9.82
N GLU A 108 -1.09 -16.56 -10.94
CA GLU A 108 -2.27 -17.09 -11.61
C GLU A 108 -3.18 -17.89 -10.66
N THR A 109 -2.64 -18.28 -9.49
CA THR A 109 -3.39 -18.71 -8.32
C THR A 109 -4.00 -17.54 -7.54
N LEU A 110 -5.33 -17.51 -7.49
CA LEU A 110 -6.11 -16.67 -6.58
C LEU A 110 -5.54 -16.81 -5.15
N ASP A 111 -4.98 -15.73 -4.59
CA ASP A 111 -4.66 -15.72 -3.16
C ASP A 111 -5.98 -15.66 -2.39
N GLU A 112 -6.53 -16.84 -2.11
CA GLU A 112 -7.81 -17.02 -1.42
C GLU A 112 -7.82 -16.32 -0.05
N SER A 113 -6.65 -16.08 0.54
CA SER A 113 -6.52 -15.33 1.80
C SER A 113 -6.98 -13.87 1.65
N LEU A 114 -7.02 -13.33 0.44
CA LEU A 114 -7.46 -11.95 0.18
C LEU A 114 -8.97 -11.85 -0.03
N LEU A 115 -9.64 -12.90 -0.53
CA LEU A 115 -11.06 -12.84 -0.95
C LEU A 115 -12.00 -12.27 0.11
N ASN A 116 -11.77 -12.62 1.38
CA ASN A 116 -12.63 -12.23 2.50
C ASN A 116 -12.09 -11.03 3.28
N LEU A 117 -11.11 -10.31 2.75
CA LEU A 117 -10.53 -9.13 3.37
C LEU A 117 -11.25 -7.86 2.88
N LEU A 118 -11.60 -6.97 3.80
CA LEU A 118 -12.10 -5.63 3.51
C LEU A 118 -11.21 -4.60 4.20
N ILE A 119 -10.60 -3.72 3.43
CA ILE A 119 -9.80 -2.62 3.97
C ILE A 119 -10.63 -1.33 3.92
N LEU A 120 -10.76 -0.69 5.07
CA LEU A 120 -11.39 0.63 5.22
C LEU A 120 -10.30 1.66 5.50
N ASN A 121 -10.09 2.56 4.54
CA ASN A 121 -9.07 3.59 4.59
C ASN A 121 -9.64 4.91 5.10
N TRP A 122 -9.11 5.39 6.22
CA TRP A 122 -9.52 6.61 6.90
C TRP A 122 -8.39 7.64 6.93
N GLY A 123 -8.74 8.90 7.18
CA GLY A 123 -7.76 9.96 7.34
C GLY A 123 -7.04 10.30 6.03
N ALA A 124 -5.72 10.39 6.05
CA ALA A 124 -4.91 10.80 4.91
C ALA A 124 -4.66 9.66 3.90
N TYR A 125 -5.71 8.99 3.44
CA TYR A 125 -5.62 7.86 2.50
C TYR A 125 -5.32 8.26 1.06
N ARG A 126 -5.40 9.57 0.75
CA ARG A 126 -4.90 10.18 -0.49
C ARG A 126 -5.49 9.52 -1.74
N GLY A 127 -4.66 8.95 -2.61
CA GLY A 127 -5.04 8.32 -3.87
C GLY A 127 -5.61 6.90 -3.73
N LEU A 128 -5.66 6.33 -2.52
CA LEU A 128 -6.30 5.03 -2.29
C LEU A 128 -7.82 5.17 -2.39
N LEU A 129 -8.51 4.04 -2.63
CA LEU A 129 -9.96 3.99 -2.46
C LEU A 129 -10.31 3.99 -0.96
N PRO A 130 -11.41 4.63 -0.54
CA PRO A 130 -11.84 4.63 0.85
C PRO A 130 -12.22 3.22 1.34
N GLU A 131 -12.65 2.35 0.43
CA GLU A 131 -12.98 0.95 0.69
C GLU A 131 -12.33 0.07 -0.40
N VAL A 132 -11.59 -0.97 0.02
CA VAL A 132 -10.94 -1.93 -0.87
C VAL A 132 -11.38 -3.34 -0.50
N SER A 133 -12.20 -3.94 -1.35
CA SER A 133 -12.71 -5.30 -1.19
C SER A 133 -11.81 -6.31 -1.87
N GLY A 134 -11.32 -7.29 -1.11
CA GLY A 134 -10.58 -8.44 -1.63
C GLY A 134 -11.32 -9.13 -2.76
N TYR A 135 -12.58 -9.50 -2.51
CA TYR A 135 -13.44 -10.10 -3.52
C TYR A 135 -13.49 -9.30 -4.83
N TRP A 136 -13.60 -7.96 -4.77
CA TRP A 136 -13.67 -7.16 -5.99
C TRP A 136 -12.34 -7.10 -6.75
N PHE A 137 -11.22 -6.95 -6.04
CA PHE A 137 -9.92 -6.67 -6.64
C PHE A 137 -9.07 -7.92 -6.90
N THR A 138 -9.51 -9.10 -6.44
CA THR A 138 -8.81 -10.37 -6.69
C THR A 138 -9.65 -11.41 -7.41
N ASP A 139 -10.99 -11.30 -7.44
CA ASP A 139 -11.83 -12.27 -8.16
C ASP A 139 -11.60 -12.19 -9.68
N HIS A 140 -11.62 -13.36 -10.33
CA HIS A 140 -11.24 -13.57 -11.72
C HIS A 140 -12.20 -12.97 -12.77
N LEU A 141 -13.20 -12.20 -12.33
CA LEU A 141 -14.25 -11.66 -13.20
C LEU A 141 -13.79 -10.48 -14.07
N TYR A 142 -12.58 -9.95 -13.84
CA TYR A 142 -12.00 -8.88 -14.66
C TYR A 142 -10.56 -9.18 -15.08
N LYS A 143 -10.36 -10.29 -15.81
CA LYS A 143 -9.21 -10.39 -16.72
C LYS A 143 -9.51 -9.55 -17.96
N LEU A 144 -8.99 -8.33 -18.02
CA LEU A 144 -8.91 -7.54 -19.27
C LEU A 144 -7.75 -8.04 -20.14
#